data_AF-Q2RJ35-F1
#
_entry.id   AF-Q2RJ35-F1
#
_cell.length_a   1.000
_cell.length_b   1.000
_cell.length_c   1.000
_cell.angle_alpha   90.00
_cell.angle_beta   90.00
_cell.angle_gamma   90.00
#
_symmetry.space_group_name_H-M   'P 1'
#
loop_
_entity.id
_entity.type
_entity.pdbx_description
1 polymer ?
#
loop_
_entity_poly.entity_id
_entity_poly.type
_entity_poly.pdbx_seq_one_letter_code
_entity_poly.pdbx_strand_id
1 'polypeptide(L)'
;MDWLHKIRRAFDLDMEEIKLFAEAAREAPVPVAHQMLGMIASEMREASLWDGILAACDGWQAYPPYPPPPRPPYADPPYAVSEKPDKKEVEEG
;
A
#
# COMPACT_ATOMS: atom_id res chain seq x y z
N MET A 1 5.28 3.46 -0.18
CA MET A 1 3.83 3.74 0.01
C MET A 1 3.48 3.45 1.46
N ASP A 2 3.42 4.47 2.31
CA ASP A 2 3.15 4.35 3.77
C ASP A 2 1.75 3.76 4.07
N TRP A 3 0.77 4.00 3.19
CA TRP A 3 -0.60 3.54 3.39
C TRP A 3 -0.76 2.01 3.28
N LEU A 4 -0.05 1.33 2.38
CA LEU A 4 -0.15 -0.13 2.22
C LEU A 4 0.43 -0.86 3.45
N HIS A 5 1.50 -0.31 4.03
CA HIS A 5 2.04 -0.80 5.30
C HIS A 5 1.04 -0.65 6.45
N LYS A 6 0.31 0.47 6.50
CA LYS A 6 -0.75 0.69 7.50
C LYS A 6 -1.91 -0.30 7.34
N ILE A 7 -2.30 -0.64 6.11
CA ILE A 7 -3.32 -1.66 5.84
C ILE A 7 -2.84 -3.04 6.29
N ARG A 8 -1.60 -3.42 5.97
CA ARG A 8 -1.01 -4.66 6.45
C ARG A 8 -1.02 -4.71 7.99
N ARG A 9 -0.65 -3.60 8.62
CA ARG A 9 -0.64 -3.49 10.07
C ARG A 9 -2.05 -3.58 10.69
N ALA A 10 -3.06 -2.98 10.06
CA ALA A 10 -4.45 -3.09 10.50
C ALA A 10 -4.93 -4.55 10.44
N PHE A 11 -4.69 -5.23 9.30
CA PHE A 11 -4.98 -6.66 9.17
C PHE A 11 -4.30 -7.51 10.27
N ASP A 12 -3.01 -7.28 10.52
CA ASP A 12 -2.27 -8.03 11.54
C ASP A 12 -2.83 -7.78 12.96
N LEU A 13 -3.34 -6.58 13.25
CA LEU A 13 -3.96 -6.24 14.53
C LEU A 13 -5.29 -6.97 14.72
N ASP A 14 -6.19 -6.92 13.74
CA ASP A 14 -7.50 -7.61 13.83
C ASP A 14 -7.30 -9.12 14.02
N MET A 15 -6.28 -9.71 13.36
CA MET A 15 -5.92 -11.12 13.54
C MET A 15 -5.38 -11.42 14.96
N GLU A 16 -4.62 -10.50 15.55
CA GLU A 16 -4.14 -10.60 16.92
C GLU A 16 -5.30 -10.50 17.92
N GLU A 17 -6.25 -9.58 17.71
CA GLU A 17 -7.45 -9.43 18.53
C GLU A 17 -8.35 -10.65 18.47
N ILE A 18 -8.60 -11.23 17.28
CA ILE A 18 -9.33 -12.51 17.13
C ILE A 18 -8.69 -13.60 17.99
N LYS A 19 -7.36 -13.73 17.93
CA LYS A 19 -6.63 -14.74 18.69
C LYS A 19 -6.79 -14.50 20.20
N LEU A 20 -6.62 -13.27 20.66
CA LEU A 20 -6.75 -12.92 22.07
C LEU A 20 -8.18 -13.16 22.58
N PHE A 21 -9.20 -12.79 21.81
CA PHE A 21 -10.59 -13.07 22.17
C PHE A 21 -10.89 -14.58 22.19
N ALA A 22 -10.34 -15.36 21.26
CA ALA A 22 -10.52 -16.81 21.24
C ALA A 22 -9.84 -17.48 22.44
N GLU A 23 -8.63 -17.05 22.80
CA GLU A 23 -7.92 -17.52 24.00
C GLU A 23 -8.70 -17.16 25.28
N ALA A 24 -9.19 -15.92 25.38
CA ALA A 24 -9.99 -15.48 26.52
C ALA A 24 -11.33 -16.22 26.62
N ALA A 25 -12.01 -16.46 25.49
CA ALA A 25 -13.30 -17.14 25.45
C ALA A 25 -13.21 -18.58 25.95
N ARG A 26 -12.07 -19.25 25.75
CA ARG A 26 -11.84 -20.63 26.19
C ARG A 26 -11.86 -20.77 27.72
N GLU A 27 -11.36 -19.76 28.43
CA GLU A 27 -11.24 -19.78 29.91
C GLU A 27 -12.43 -19.08 30.59
N ALA A 28 -13.28 -18.39 29.83
CA ALA A 28 -14.36 -17.57 30.37
C ALA A 28 -15.65 -18.38 30.67
N PRO A 29 -16.49 -17.91 31.61
CA PRO A 29 -17.84 -18.44 31.78
C PRO A 29 -18.65 -18.34 30.49
N VAL A 30 -19.53 -19.32 30.22
CA VAL A 30 -20.30 -19.44 28.97
C VAL A 30 -20.96 -18.14 28.49
N PRO A 31 -21.63 -17.34 29.35
CA PRO A 31 -22.23 -16.08 28.90
C PRO A 31 -21.20 -15.07 28.35
N VAL A 32 -20.02 -15.01 28.96
CA VAL A 32 -18.91 -14.12 28.53
C VAL A 32 -18.26 -14.66 27.26
N ALA A 33 -18.07 -15.98 27.17
CA ALA A 33 -17.58 -16.63 25.96
C ALA A 33 -18.49 -16.34 24.75
N HIS A 34 -19.81 -16.37 24.92
CA HIS A 34 -20.76 -15.99 23.87
C HIS A 34 -20.65 -14.52 23.45
N GLN A 35 -20.40 -13.60 24.38
CA GLN A 35 -20.13 -12.20 24.03
C GLN A 35 -18.84 -12.07 23.23
N MET A 36 -17.79 -12.81 23.61
CA MET A 36 -16.51 -12.83 22.89
C MET A 36 -16.64 -13.37 21.46
N LEU A 37 -17.53 -14.34 21.21
CA LEU A 37 -17.83 -14.77 19.84
C LEU A 37 -18.39 -13.62 18.97
N GLY A 38 -19.16 -12.70 19.56
CA GLY A 38 -19.65 -11.51 18.87
C GLY A 38 -18.52 -10.54 18.50
N MET A 39 -17.54 -10.36 19.40
CA MET A 39 -16.36 -9.53 19.16
C MET A 39 -15.47 -10.14 18.06
N ILE A 40 -15.19 -11.46 18.15
CA ILE A 40 -14.47 -12.21 17.11
C ILE A 40 -15.14 -12.04 15.74
N ALA A 41 -16.47 -12.14 15.68
CA ALA A 41 -17.19 -11.95 14.43
C ALA A 41 -17.09 -10.52 13.87
N SER A 42 -16.87 -9.52 14.73
CA SER A 42 -16.59 -8.15 14.30
C SER A 42 -15.21 -8.03 13.68
N GLU A 43 -14.17 -8.46 14.39
CA GLU A 43 -12.79 -8.40 13.90
C GLU A 43 -12.61 -9.22 12.62
N MET A 44 -13.28 -10.37 12.48
CA MET A 44 -13.25 -11.15 11.24
C MET A 44 -13.78 -10.37 10.02
N ARG A 45 -14.77 -9.49 10.21
CA ARG A 45 -15.26 -8.64 9.10
C ARG A 45 -14.24 -7.58 8.74
N GLU A 46 -13.57 -6.98 9.72
CA GLU A 46 -12.53 -5.96 9.50
C GLU A 46 -11.30 -6.58 8.83
N ALA A 47 -10.81 -7.71 9.35
CA ALA A 47 -9.74 -8.48 8.72
C ALA A 47 -10.08 -8.87 7.27
N SER A 48 -11.32 -9.28 6.99
CA SER A 48 -11.75 -9.62 5.62
C SER A 48 -11.73 -8.41 4.68
N LEU A 49 -12.05 -7.21 5.18
CA LEU A 49 -11.96 -5.98 4.40
C LEU A 49 -10.51 -5.69 4.01
N TRP A 50 -9.58 -5.76 4.97
CA TRP A 50 -8.17 -5.51 4.71
C TRP A 50 -7.55 -6.55 3.79
N ASP A 51 -7.86 -7.83 3.98
CA ASP A 51 -7.41 -8.92 3.11
C ASP A 51 -7.86 -8.69 1.66
N GLY A 52 -9.12 -8.28 1.44
CA GLY A 52 -9.62 -7.92 0.12
C GLY A 52 -8.86 -6.77 -0.53
N ILE A 53 -8.49 -5.75 0.24
CA ILE A 53 -7.68 -4.62 -0.26
C ILE A 53 -6.26 -5.08 -0.60
N LEU A 54 -5.64 -5.90 0.25
CA LEU A 54 -4.30 -6.45 0.01
C LEU A 54 -4.27 -7.32 -1.25
N ALA A 55 -5.24 -8.21 -1.42
CA ALA A 55 -5.37 -9.07 -2.60
C ALA A 55 -5.53 -8.26 -3.89
N ALA A 56 -6.33 -7.18 -3.86
CA ALA A 56 -6.46 -6.28 -5.01
C ALA A 56 -5.14 -5.56 -5.35
N CYS A 57 -4.35 -5.20 -4.34
CA CYS A 57 -3.06 -4.53 -4.52
C CYS A 57 -1.99 -5.48 -5.12
N ASP A 58 -1.97 -6.74 -4.72
CA ASP A 58 -1.08 -7.75 -5.29
C ASP A 58 -1.34 -7.94 -6.79
N GLY A 59 -2.61 -7.84 -7.23
CA GLY A 59 -2.99 -7.82 -8.63
C GLY A 59 -2.59 -6.54 -9.39
N TRP A 60 -2.53 -5.39 -8.70
CA TRP A 60 -2.10 -4.11 -9.29
C TRP A 60 -0.59 -4.04 -9.52
N GLN A 61 0.23 -4.65 -8.67
CA GLN A 61 1.68 -4.71 -8.90
C GLN A 61 2.08 -5.65 -10.05
N ALA A 62 1.18 -6.55 -10.47
CA ALA A 62 1.40 -7.44 -11.60
C ALA A 62 1.26 -6.75 -12.97
N TYR A 63 0.70 -5.54 -13.03
CA TYR A 63 0.71 -4.75 -14.26
C TYR A 63 2.03 -3.99 -14.37
N PRO A 64 2.88 -4.26 -15.38
CA PRO A 64 3.98 -3.36 -15.68
C PRO A 64 3.39 -1.97 -15.95
N PRO A 65 4.11 -0.88 -15.61
CA PRO A 65 3.68 0.45 -16.01
C PRO A 65 3.38 0.40 -17.51
N TYR A 66 2.19 0.87 -17.92
CA TYR A 66 1.81 0.93 -19.33
C TYR A 66 3.01 1.47 -20.12
N PRO A 67 3.45 0.79 -21.19
CA PRO A 67 4.48 1.35 -22.04
C PRO A 67 4.02 2.76 -22.41
N PRO A 68 4.91 3.77 -22.35
CA PRO A 68 4.52 5.12 -22.72
C PRO A 68 3.90 5.04 -24.11
N PRO A 69 2.77 5.75 -24.35
CA PRO A 69 2.12 5.72 -25.65
C PRO A 69 3.16 6.01 -26.73
N PRO A 70 3.11 5.33 -27.89
CA PRO A 70 4.04 5.60 -28.97
C PRO A 70 4.04 7.09 -29.24
N ARG A 71 5.22 7.71 -29.26
CA ARG A 71 5.33 9.12 -29.59
C ARG A 71 4.64 9.35 -30.94
N PRO A 72 3.75 10.35 -31.05
CA PRO A 72 3.26 10.78 -32.33
C PRO A 72 4.44 11.02 -33.29
N PRO A 73 4.31 10.71 -34.60
CA PRO A 73 5.40 10.86 -35.57
C PRO A 73 5.94 12.30 -35.70
N TYR A 74 5.26 13.28 -35.11
CA TYR A 74 5.64 14.70 -35.09
C TYR A 74 5.82 15.24 -33.66
N ALA A 75 6.04 14.37 -32.66
CA ALA A 75 6.38 14.84 -31.33
C ALA A 75 7.80 15.39 -31.32
N ASP A 76 7.94 16.70 -31.07
CA ASP A 76 9.24 17.33 -30.89
C ASP A 76 10.06 16.57 -29.82
N PRO A 77 11.37 16.37 -30.05
CA PRO A 77 12.24 15.79 -29.03
C PRO A 77 12.23 16.68 -27.78
N PRO A 78 12.28 16.09 -26.56
CA PRO A 78 12.30 16.88 -25.34
C PRO A 78 13.49 17.82 -25.40
N TYR A 79 13.23 19.12 -25.20
CA TYR A 79 14.21 20.20 -25.24
C TYR A 79 15.59 19.72 -24.77
N ALA A 80 16.54 19.61 -25.70
CA ALA A 80 17.93 19.50 -25.34
C ALA A 80 18.27 20.83 -24.63
N VAL A 81 18.45 20.77 -23.32
CA VAL A 81 19.07 21.87 -22.59
C VAL A 81 20.47 22.00 -23.18
N SER A 82 20.62 22.93 -24.12
CA SER A 82 21.93 23.34 -24.61
C SER A 82 22.66 23.92 -23.42
N GLU A 83 23.65 23.18 -22.91
CA GLU A 83 24.65 23.73 -22.02
C GLU A 83 25.25 24.95 -22.73
N LYS A 84 24.95 26.14 -22.23
CA LYS A 84 25.56 27.37 -22.73
C LYS A 84 27.07 27.24 -22.51
N PRO A 85 27.92 27.46 -23.53
CA PRO A 85 29.35 27.39 -23.35
C PRO A 85 29.81 28.51 -22.42
N ASP A 86 30.62 28.11 -21.45
CA ASP A 86 31.29 28.96 -20.47
C ASP A 86 32.16 30.00 -21.20
N LYS A 87 31.89 31.29 -20.97
CA LYS A 87 32.67 32.38 -21.57
C LYS A 87 33.97 32.51 -20.78
N LYS A 88 35.07 32.01 -21.34
CA LYS A 88 36.41 32.43 -20.91
C LYS A 88 36.58 33.91 -21.25
N GLU A 89 36.65 34.75 -20.22
CA GLU A 89 37.19 36.10 -20.33
C GLU A 89 38.68 35.99 -20.68
N VAL A 90 39.05 36.57 -21.81
CA VAL A 90 40.45 36.83 -22.17
C VAL A 90 40.72 38.26 -21.73
N GLU A 91 41.46 38.44 -20.64
CA GLU A 91 42.15 39.68 -20.31
C GLU A 91 43.29 39.87 -21.32
N GLU A 92 43.25 40.94 -22.11
CA GLU A 92 44.44 41.49 -22.75
C GLU A 92 44.72 42.88 -22.18
N GLY A 93 45.85 42.95 -21.46
CA GLY A 93 46.96 43.91 -21.62
C GLY A 93 46.66 45.38 -21.84
#